data_AF-A0A7Z9K6Y2-F1
#
_entry.id   AF-A0A7Z9K6Y2-F1
#
_cell.length_a   1.000
_cell.length_b   1.000
_cell.length_c   1.000
_cell.angle_alpha   90.00
_cell.angle_beta   90.00
_cell.angle_gamma   90.00
#
_symmetry.space_group_name_H-M   'P 1'
#
loop_
_entity.id
_entity.type
_entity.pdbx_description
1 polymer ?
#
loop_
_entity_poly.entity_id
_entity_poly.type
_entity_poly.pdbx_seq_one_letter_code
_entity_poly.pdbx_strand_id
1 'polypeptide(L)'
;MNDQVDDVFGHILNSIKDADLKKDPFPHFEACPVFPGAYYKELLANLPDDDAYTAAGETGLVTSGAYKKRGIISLEAPILANLPDAIRPFWITLSRKLLARAFMEQLVEPFDRDIKMRFAEKTSLSIWPNAYLCRDWPDYSLGPHTDSYQKVVSLIFYLPENPKSPELGTSLYIPRDPDFKCEGGPHYNFADFT
;
A
#
# COMPACT_ATOMS: atom_id res chain seq x y z
N MET A 1 12.92 15.26 -17.42
CA MET A 1 11.79 14.50 -16.83
C MET A 1 12.26 13.22 -16.14
N ASN A 2 13.08 12.35 -16.77
CA ASN A 2 13.61 11.15 -16.08
C ASN A 2 14.44 11.47 -14.83
N ASP A 3 15.38 12.41 -14.91
CA ASP A 3 16.28 12.73 -13.78
C ASP A 3 15.55 13.24 -12.53
N GLN A 4 14.44 13.97 -12.71
CA GLN A 4 13.63 14.49 -11.62
C GLN A 4 12.80 13.38 -10.94
N VAL A 5 12.31 12.40 -11.71
CA VAL A 5 11.62 11.24 -11.15
C VAL A 5 12.62 10.32 -10.45
N ASP A 6 13.81 10.14 -10.99
CA ASP A 6 14.86 9.36 -10.34
C ASP A 6 15.30 9.98 -9.00
N ASP A 7 15.40 11.30 -8.93
CA ASP A 7 15.65 12.03 -7.68
C ASP A 7 14.52 11.84 -6.65
N VAL A 8 13.25 11.88 -7.08
CA VAL A 8 12.09 11.62 -6.21
C VAL A 8 12.11 10.20 -5.63
N PHE A 9 12.38 9.19 -6.45
CA PHE A 9 12.42 7.80 -5.96
C PHE A 9 13.65 7.51 -5.11
N GLY A 10 14.79 8.16 -5.40
CA GLY A 10 15.94 8.17 -4.51
C GLY A 10 15.60 8.76 -3.14
N HIS A 11 14.88 9.90 -3.12
CA HIS A 11 14.40 10.50 -1.87
C HIS A 11 13.47 9.55 -1.11
N ILE A 12 12.47 8.95 -1.77
CA ILE A 12 11.55 7.99 -1.14
C ILE A 12 12.32 6.83 -0.50
N LEU A 13 13.28 6.26 -1.21
CA LEU A 13 14.10 5.15 -0.70
C LEU A 13 14.95 5.57 0.50
N ASN A 14 15.54 6.77 0.47
CA ASN A 14 16.30 7.29 1.60
C ASN A 14 15.39 7.52 2.82
N SER A 15 14.22 8.13 2.63
CA SER A 15 13.23 8.33 3.69
C SER A 15 12.76 7.02 4.33
N ILE A 16 12.68 5.93 3.55
CA ILE A 16 12.34 4.59 4.05
C ILE A 16 13.52 3.94 4.79
N LYS A 17 14.75 4.10 4.29
CA LYS A 17 15.96 3.58 4.95
C LYS A 17 16.26 4.30 6.27
N ASP A 18 15.95 5.59 6.32
CA ASP A 18 16.11 6.42 7.52
C ASP A 18 14.96 6.22 8.53
N ALA A 19 13.87 5.55 8.13
CA ALA A 19 12.78 5.23 9.03
C ALA A 19 13.17 4.11 10.01
N ASP A 20 12.86 4.30 11.29
CA ASP A 20 13.14 3.30 12.32
C ASP A 20 12.30 2.03 12.10
N LEU A 21 12.97 0.91 11.86
CA LEU A 21 12.34 -0.41 11.84
C LEU A 21 11.94 -0.81 13.27
N LYS A 22 10.64 -0.77 13.54
CA LYS A 22 10.03 -1.22 14.79
C LYS A 22 9.85 -2.72 14.76
N LYS A 23 10.06 -3.39 15.90
CA LYS A 23 9.89 -4.84 16.05
C LYS A 23 8.55 -5.24 16.66
N ASP A 24 7.99 -4.39 17.51
CA ASP A 24 6.71 -4.59 18.18
C ASP A 24 5.66 -3.66 17.56
N PRO A 25 4.43 -4.12 17.29
CA PRO A 25 3.91 -5.48 17.56
C PRO A 25 4.35 -6.54 16.53
N PHE A 26 4.94 -6.13 15.42
CA PHE A 26 5.62 -6.95 14.42
C PHE A 26 6.61 -6.07 13.65
N PRO A 27 7.52 -6.61 12.82
CA PRO A 27 8.41 -5.82 11.98
C PRO A 27 7.65 -4.85 11.07
N HIS A 28 7.78 -3.54 11.30
CA HIS A 28 7.15 -2.49 10.48
C HIS A 28 7.90 -1.17 10.58
N PHE A 29 7.61 -0.23 9.70
CA PHE A 29 8.11 1.14 9.76
C PHE A 29 7.04 2.15 9.35
N GLU A 30 7.28 3.41 9.66
CA GLU A 30 6.51 4.55 9.16
C GLU A 30 7.50 5.62 8.71
N ALA A 31 7.35 6.13 7.48
CA ALA A 31 8.16 7.22 6.94
C ALA A 31 7.24 8.41 6.62
N CYS A 32 7.40 9.52 7.35
CA CYS A 32 6.60 10.72 7.15
C CYS A 32 7.44 12.00 7.38
N PRO A 33 7.58 12.89 6.38
CA PRO A 33 7.11 12.77 5.00
C PRO A 33 7.95 11.80 4.16
N VAL A 34 7.33 11.10 3.20
CA VAL A 34 8.04 10.18 2.28
C VAL A 34 8.23 10.73 0.87
N PHE A 35 7.33 11.61 0.41
CA PHE A 35 7.44 12.28 -0.89
C PHE A 35 8.03 13.69 -0.73
N PRO A 36 8.88 14.15 -1.67
CA PRO A 36 9.27 15.56 -1.72
C PRO A 36 8.05 16.46 -1.83
N GLY A 37 8.00 17.57 -1.08
CA GLY A 37 6.79 18.39 -0.95
C GLY A 37 6.25 18.94 -2.28
N ALA A 38 7.11 19.29 -3.25
CA ALA A 38 6.68 19.72 -4.58
C ALA A 38 6.05 18.57 -5.37
N TYR A 39 6.66 17.38 -5.32
CA TYR A 39 6.14 16.19 -5.98
C TYR A 39 4.82 15.71 -5.35
N TYR A 40 4.68 15.83 -4.03
CA TYR A 40 3.44 15.49 -3.34
C TYR A 40 2.27 16.37 -3.82
N LYS A 41 2.49 17.68 -4.03
CA LYS A 41 1.48 18.57 -4.61
C LYS A 41 1.10 18.18 -6.03
N GLU A 42 2.08 17.82 -6.87
CA GLU A 42 1.84 17.32 -8.22
C GLU A 42 1.05 16.01 -8.20
N LEU A 43 1.38 15.10 -7.29
CA LEU A 43 0.69 13.83 -7.09
C LEU A 43 -0.78 14.07 -6.73
N LEU A 44 -1.07 14.95 -5.77
CA LEU A 44 -2.44 15.31 -5.40
C LEU A 44 -3.20 15.95 -6.56
N ALA A 45 -2.56 16.83 -7.34
CA ALA A 45 -3.17 17.47 -8.51
C ALA A 45 -3.48 16.51 -9.66
N ASN A 46 -2.86 15.32 -9.67
CA ASN A 46 -3.09 14.27 -10.66
C ASN A 46 -3.99 13.14 -10.14
N LEU A 47 -4.57 13.22 -8.94
CA LEU A 47 -5.53 12.22 -8.48
C LEU A 47 -6.71 12.13 -9.45
N PRO A 48 -7.13 10.92 -9.87
CA PRO A 48 -8.33 10.75 -10.68
C PRO A 48 -9.60 11.21 -9.94
N ASP A 49 -10.61 11.60 -10.71
CA ASP A 49 -11.96 11.84 -10.20
C ASP A 49 -12.65 10.53 -9.78
N ASP A 50 -13.72 10.63 -9.00
CA ASP A 50 -14.42 9.47 -8.42
C ASP A 50 -14.94 8.47 -9.47
N ASP A 51 -15.30 8.93 -10.66
CA ASP A 51 -15.81 8.12 -11.77
C ASP A 51 -14.75 7.24 -12.43
N ALA A 52 -13.46 7.53 -12.23
CA ALA A 52 -12.36 6.70 -12.71
C ALA A 52 -12.14 5.43 -11.87
N TYR A 53 -12.70 5.37 -10.66
CA TYR A 53 -12.51 4.25 -9.75
C TYR A 53 -13.55 3.15 -9.96
N THR A 54 -13.11 1.89 -9.95
CA THR A 54 -14.02 0.75 -9.89
C THR A 54 -14.31 0.39 -8.43
N ALA A 55 -15.58 0.18 -8.07
CA ALA A 55 -15.93 -0.26 -6.73
C ALA A 55 -15.24 -1.60 -6.41
N ALA A 56 -14.64 -1.73 -5.23
CA ALA A 56 -13.79 -2.88 -4.90
C ALA A 56 -14.50 -4.23 -5.13
N GLY A 57 -15.77 -4.36 -4.73
CA GLY A 57 -16.58 -5.57 -4.93
C GLY A 57 -16.90 -5.94 -6.38
N GLU A 58 -16.55 -5.08 -7.35
CA GLU A 58 -16.73 -5.29 -8.79
C GLU A 58 -15.41 -5.59 -9.52
N THR A 59 -14.27 -5.44 -8.82
CA THR A 59 -12.93 -5.63 -9.41
C THR A 59 -12.51 -7.10 -9.56
N GLY A 60 -13.16 -8.02 -8.83
CA GLY A 60 -12.72 -9.40 -8.68
C GLY A 60 -11.53 -9.59 -7.72
N LEU A 61 -11.01 -8.53 -7.10
CA LEU A 61 -9.90 -8.60 -6.12
C LEU A 61 -10.36 -9.01 -4.72
N VAL A 62 -11.64 -8.82 -4.42
CA VAL A 62 -12.28 -9.11 -3.15
C VAL A 62 -13.57 -9.89 -3.38
N THR A 63 -14.20 -10.36 -2.31
CA THR A 63 -15.52 -10.99 -2.38
C THR A 63 -16.51 -10.08 -3.12
N SER A 64 -17.23 -10.66 -4.08
CA SER A 64 -18.19 -9.91 -4.91
C SER A 64 -19.18 -9.12 -4.05
N GLY A 65 -19.35 -7.84 -4.36
CA GLY A 65 -20.23 -6.93 -3.63
C GLY A 65 -19.70 -6.40 -2.29
N ALA A 66 -18.50 -6.81 -1.85
CA ALA A 66 -17.85 -6.25 -0.66
C ALA A 66 -17.32 -4.84 -0.90
N TYR A 67 -17.12 -4.08 0.19
CA TYR A 67 -16.38 -2.81 0.18
C TYR A 67 -16.88 -1.78 -0.86
N LYS A 68 -18.19 -1.62 -1.00
CA LYS A 68 -18.80 -0.67 -1.96
C LYS A 68 -18.37 0.79 -1.77
N LYS A 69 -17.83 1.13 -0.59
CA LYS A 69 -17.29 2.45 -0.24
C LYS A 69 -15.77 2.56 -0.43
N ARG A 70 -15.16 1.62 -1.15
CA ARG A 70 -13.76 1.70 -1.60
C ARG A 70 -13.69 1.57 -3.12
N GLY A 71 -13.02 2.53 -3.74
CA GLY A 71 -12.71 2.57 -5.16
C GLY A 71 -11.28 2.09 -5.38
N ILE A 72 -11.05 1.39 -6.49
CA ILE A 72 -9.74 0.83 -6.84
C ILE A 72 -9.43 1.12 -8.30
N ILE A 73 -8.19 1.54 -8.56
CA ILE A 73 -7.56 1.57 -9.87
C ILE A 73 -6.27 0.74 -9.79
N SER A 74 -6.15 -0.29 -10.63
CA SER A 74 -4.90 -1.03 -10.76
C SER A 74 -3.85 -0.16 -11.44
N LEU A 75 -2.62 -0.18 -10.90
CA LEU A 75 -1.47 0.52 -11.47
C LEU A 75 -0.77 -0.29 -12.58
N GLU A 76 -1.44 -1.29 -13.13
CA GLU A 76 -0.94 -2.10 -14.25
C GLU A 76 -1.46 -1.61 -15.62
N ALA A 77 -0.73 -1.98 -16.67
CA ALA A 77 -0.79 -1.33 -17.96
C ALA A 77 -2.09 -1.48 -18.79
N PRO A 78 -3.01 -2.46 -18.66
CA PRO A 78 -4.26 -2.27 -19.37
C PRO A 78 -5.14 -1.23 -18.65
N ILE A 79 -5.11 -1.17 -17.32
CA ILE A 79 -6.03 -0.33 -16.55
C ILE A 79 -5.60 1.14 -16.58
N LEU A 80 -4.30 1.42 -16.48
CA LEU A 80 -3.77 2.79 -16.61
C LEU A 80 -4.11 3.43 -17.96
N ALA A 81 -4.28 2.64 -19.02
CA ALA A 81 -4.67 3.15 -20.33
C ALA A 81 -6.07 3.79 -20.33
N ASN A 82 -6.94 3.46 -19.36
CA ASN A 82 -8.29 4.01 -19.24
C ASN A 82 -8.34 5.32 -18.46
N LEU A 83 -7.25 5.76 -17.83
CA LEU A 83 -7.20 7.04 -17.13
C LEU A 83 -7.39 8.22 -18.10
N PRO A 84 -7.95 9.36 -17.66
CA PRO A 84 -8.04 10.57 -18.49
C PRO A 84 -6.69 10.99 -19.07
N ASP A 85 -6.67 11.43 -20.33
CA ASP A 85 -5.43 11.78 -21.05
C ASP A 85 -4.55 12.79 -20.30
N ALA A 86 -5.17 13.72 -19.55
CA ALA A 86 -4.47 14.76 -18.81
C ALA A 86 -3.57 14.21 -17.68
N ILE A 87 -4.00 13.17 -16.97
CA ILE A 87 -3.29 12.60 -15.81
C ILE A 87 -2.57 11.29 -16.13
N ARG A 88 -2.94 10.63 -17.24
CA ARG A 88 -2.42 9.31 -17.63
C ARG A 88 -0.87 9.26 -17.70
N PRO A 89 -0.16 10.24 -18.29
CA PRO A 89 1.31 10.19 -18.37
C PRO A 89 1.99 10.18 -16.99
N PHE A 90 1.44 10.92 -16.03
CA PHE A 90 1.93 10.96 -14.65
C PHE A 90 1.81 9.57 -14.02
N TRP A 91 0.63 8.97 -14.06
CA TRP A 91 0.40 7.66 -13.46
C TRP A 91 1.16 6.53 -14.15
N ILE A 92 1.32 6.55 -15.48
CA ILE A 92 2.18 5.58 -16.18
C ILE A 92 3.62 5.66 -15.68
N THR A 93 4.13 6.88 -15.49
CA THR A 93 5.51 7.09 -15.03
C THR A 93 5.68 6.64 -13.57
N LEU A 94 4.79 7.07 -12.69
CA LEU A 94 4.80 6.69 -11.27
C LEU A 94 4.67 5.17 -11.10
N SER A 95 3.71 4.55 -11.79
CA SER A 95 3.44 3.11 -11.69
C SER A 95 4.61 2.28 -12.20
N ARG A 96 5.25 2.69 -13.30
CA ARG A 96 6.46 2.00 -13.82
C ARG A 96 7.57 1.96 -12.77
N LYS A 97 7.75 3.05 -12.00
CA LYS A 97 8.79 3.13 -10.97
C LYS A 97 8.42 2.35 -9.71
N LEU A 98 7.17 2.48 -9.23
CA LEU A 98 6.66 1.71 -8.08
C LEU A 98 6.69 0.19 -8.32
N LEU A 99 6.37 -0.23 -9.55
CA LEU A 99 6.36 -1.65 -9.95
C LEU A 99 7.72 -2.12 -10.51
N ALA A 100 8.75 -1.28 -10.50
CA ALA A 100 10.08 -1.69 -10.92
C ALA A 100 10.67 -2.67 -9.90
N ARG A 101 11.20 -3.79 -10.39
CA ARG A 101 11.86 -4.80 -9.56
C ARG A 101 12.94 -4.20 -8.64
N ALA A 102 13.77 -3.29 -9.16
CA ALA A 102 14.85 -2.66 -8.40
C ALA A 102 14.35 -1.76 -7.25
N PHE A 103 13.15 -1.20 -7.38
CA PHE A 103 12.52 -0.44 -6.29
C PHE A 103 11.97 -1.41 -5.23
N MET A 104 11.26 -2.46 -5.66
CA MET A 104 10.74 -3.51 -4.78
C MET A 104 11.84 -4.20 -3.96
N GLU A 105 12.96 -4.57 -4.58
CA GLU A 105 14.07 -5.25 -3.89
C GLU A 105 14.66 -4.40 -2.75
N GLN A 106 14.76 -3.08 -2.93
CA GLN A 106 15.22 -2.17 -1.88
C GLN A 106 14.18 -1.95 -0.78
N LEU A 107 12.88 -1.99 -1.12
CA LEU A 107 11.81 -1.84 -0.13
C LEU A 107 11.71 -3.03 0.82
N VAL A 108 12.01 -4.24 0.34
CA VAL A 108 11.89 -5.47 1.16
C VAL A 108 13.17 -5.82 1.90
N GLU A 109 14.30 -5.19 1.56
CA GLU A 109 15.61 -5.40 2.18
C GLU A 109 15.58 -5.35 3.72
N PRO A 110 14.91 -4.38 4.38
CA PRO A 110 14.85 -4.33 5.84
C PRO A 110 14.20 -5.56 6.49
N PHE A 111 13.39 -6.32 5.75
CA PHE A 111 12.63 -7.48 6.23
C PHE A 111 13.23 -8.82 5.77
N ASP A 112 14.40 -8.83 5.12
CA ASP A 112 14.98 -10.03 4.50
C ASP A 112 15.10 -11.21 5.50
N ARG A 113 15.47 -10.91 6.75
CA ARG A 113 15.52 -11.93 7.82
C ARG A 113 14.15 -12.57 8.06
N ASP A 114 13.11 -11.76 8.26
CA ASP A 114 11.77 -12.22 8.58
C ASP A 114 11.13 -12.96 7.41
N ILE A 115 11.36 -12.48 6.18
CA ILE A 115 10.93 -13.15 4.94
C ILE A 115 11.59 -14.53 4.85
N LYS A 116 12.92 -14.62 5.00
CA LYS A 116 13.63 -15.90 4.98
C LYS A 116 13.13 -16.87 6.04
N MET A 117 12.86 -16.38 7.26
CA MET A 117 12.30 -17.21 8.33
C MET A 117 10.89 -17.71 7.98
N ARG A 118 10.00 -16.84 7.49
CA ARG A 118 8.62 -17.20 7.12
C ARG A 118 8.56 -18.25 6.01
N PHE A 119 9.54 -18.24 5.10
CA PHE A 119 9.54 -19.07 3.90
C PHE A 119 10.69 -20.10 3.85
N ALA A 120 11.36 -20.39 4.96
CA ALA A 120 12.56 -21.25 5.01
C ALA A 120 12.37 -22.64 4.37
N GLU A 121 11.16 -23.21 4.48
CA GLU A 121 10.80 -24.52 3.92
C GLU A 121 10.38 -24.48 2.44
N LYS A 122 10.45 -23.32 1.77
CA LYS A 122 10.08 -23.15 0.35
C LYS A 122 11.34 -23.10 -0.51
N THR A 123 11.40 -23.98 -1.51
CA THR A 123 12.57 -24.14 -2.38
C THR A 123 12.70 -23.06 -3.47
N SER A 124 11.64 -22.30 -3.73
CA SER A 124 11.68 -21.10 -4.58
C SER A 124 10.55 -20.13 -4.24
N LEU A 125 10.87 -18.84 -4.10
CA LEU A 125 9.90 -17.76 -3.95
C LEU A 125 9.94 -16.91 -5.20
N SER A 126 8.78 -16.73 -5.84
CA SER A 126 8.58 -15.67 -6.82
C SER A 126 7.93 -14.50 -6.11
N ILE A 127 8.61 -13.36 -6.09
CA ILE A 127 8.11 -12.12 -5.49
C ILE A 127 8.01 -11.09 -6.59
N TRP A 128 6.83 -10.50 -6.74
CA TRP A 128 6.58 -9.44 -7.71
C TRP A 128 5.76 -8.33 -7.04
N PRO A 129 5.95 -7.07 -7.45
CA PRO A 129 5.15 -5.97 -6.93
C PRO A 129 3.76 -6.00 -7.55
N ASN A 130 2.79 -5.53 -6.78
CA ASN A 130 1.44 -5.25 -7.24
C ASN A 130 0.96 -4.01 -6.48
N ALA A 131 0.32 -3.07 -7.17
CA ALA A 131 -0.04 -1.78 -6.60
C ALA A 131 -1.40 -1.30 -7.11
N TYR A 132 -2.12 -0.64 -6.21
CA TYR A 132 -3.44 -0.10 -6.45
C TYR A 132 -3.49 1.33 -5.94
N LEU A 133 -4.14 2.22 -6.69
CA LEU A 133 -4.62 3.48 -6.16
C LEU A 133 -6.02 3.24 -5.58
N CYS A 134 -6.14 3.41 -4.27
CA CYS A 134 -7.39 3.22 -3.55
C CYS A 134 -7.97 4.57 -3.12
N ARG A 135 -9.30 4.69 -3.16
CA ARG A 135 -10.04 5.82 -2.58
C ARG A 135 -11.11 5.30 -1.64
N ASP A 136 -11.07 5.75 -0.40
CA ASP A 136 -12.04 5.38 0.62
C ASP A 136 -13.04 6.51 0.79
N TRP A 137 -14.32 6.20 0.61
CA TRP A 137 -15.41 7.13 0.83
C TRP A 137 -15.98 7.00 2.24
N PRO A 138 -16.77 7.97 2.72
CA PRO A 138 -17.45 7.88 4.01
C PRO A 138 -18.15 6.53 4.18
N ASP A 139 -18.13 6.04 5.43
CA ASP A 139 -18.62 4.73 5.88
C ASP A 139 -17.77 3.53 5.46
N TYR A 140 -16.65 3.72 4.77
CA TYR A 140 -15.67 2.66 4.60
C TYR A 140 -14.89 2.40 5.89
N SER A 141 -14.77 1.13 6.27
CA SER A 141 -13.90 0.69 7.37
C SER A 141 -13.52 -0.78 7.20
N LEU A 142 -12.44 -1.19 7.84
CA LEU A 142 -12.04 -2.58 7.98
C LEU A 142 -11.81 -2.91 9.46
N GLY A 143 -12.22 -4.09 9.89
CA GLY A 143 -11.88 -4.61 11.22
C GLY A 143 -10.42 -5.05 11.27
N PRO A 144 -9.88 -5.32 12.47
CA PRO A 144 -8.55 -5.91 12.61
C PRO A 144 -8.44 -7.19 11.79
N HIS A 145 -7.33 -7.34 11.06
CA HIS A 145 -7.03 -8.53 10.27
C HIS A 145 -5.52 -8.57 9.98
N THR A 146 -5.00 -9.76 9.67
CA THR A 146 -3.78 -9.86 8.88
C THR A 146 -4.14 -9.96 7.41
N ASP A 147 -3.23 -9.48 6.57
CA ASP A 147 -3.35 -9.56 5.14
C ASP A 147 -3.32 -11.03 4.64
N SER A 148 -3.64 -11.25 3.36
CA SER A 148 -3.63 -12.61 2.81
C SER A 148 -2.24 -13.26 2.91
N TYR A 149 -2.20 -14.58 3.10
CA TYR A 149 -0.96 -15.35 3.24
C TYR A 149 -0.02 -15.25 2.03
N GLN A 150 -0.53 -14.80 0.88
CA GLN A 150 0.23 -14.59 -0.36
C GLN A 150 1.04 -13.29 -0.34
N LYS A 151 0.69 -12.32 0.51
CA LYS A 151 1.45 -11.07 0.62
C LYS A 151 2.69 -11.26 1.47
N VAL A 152 3.82 -10.79 0.94
CA VAL A 152 5.13 -10.84 1.60
C VAL A 152 5.35 -9.60 2.46
N VAL A 153 5.19 -8.41 1.86
CA VAL A 153 5.24 -7.10 2.52
C VAL A 153 4.10 -6.25 1.98
N SER A 154 3.41 -5.51 2.84
CA SER A 154 2.38 -4.54 2.48
C SER A 154 2.88 -3.12 2.73
N LEU A 155 2.75 -2.25 1.73
CA LEU A 155 3.12 -0.85 1.78
C LEU A 155 1.91 0.01 1.44
N ILE A 156 1.64 1.02 2.27
CA ILE A 156 0.52 1.94 2.07
C ILE A 156 1.06 3.36 2.06
N PHE A 157 0.88 4.07 0.95
CA PHE A 157 1.13 5.50 0.86
C PHE A 157 -0.17 6.26 1.12
N TYR A 158 -0.19 7.07 2.18
CA TYR A 158 -1.33 7.94 2.48
C TYR A 158 -1.22 9.25 1.69
N LEU A 159 -2.31 9.59 1.00
CA LEU A 159 -2.40 10.78 0.14
C LEU A 159 -3.46 11.78 0.62
N PRO A 160 -3.54 12.13 1.92
CA PRO A 160 -4.53 13.09 2.38
C PRO A 160 -4.20 14.50 1.86
N GLU A 161 -5.20 15.23 1.38
CA GLU A 161 -5.03 16.64 1.03
C GLU A 161 -4.57 17.47 2.24
N ASN A 162 -5.01 17.08 3.45
CA ASN A 162 -4.56 17.67 4.70
C ASN A 162 -4.46 16.60 5.82
N PRO A 163 -3.46 16.68 6.71
CA PRO A 163 -3.21 15.67 7.73
C PRO A 163 -4.09 15.84 9.00
N LYS A 164 -5.28 16.44 8.90
CA LYS A 164 -6.08 16.81 10.09
C LYS A 164 -6.81 15.66 10.76
N SER A 165 -6.90 14.51 10.10
CA SER A 165 -7.62 13.33 10.60
C SER A 165 -6.76 12.07 10.55
N PRO A 166 -5.63 12.03 11.32
CA PRO A 166 -4.77 10.85 11.36
C PRO A 166 -5.49 9.60 11.89
N GLU A 167 -6.55 9.77 12.69
CA GLU A 167 -7.38 8.69 13.22
C GLU A 167 -8.14 7.90 12.13
N LEU A 168 -8.28 8.44 10.93
CA LEU A 168 -8.88 7.75 9.78
C LEU A 168 -7.87 6.88 9.01
N GLY A 169 -6.60 6.87 9.43
CA GLY A 169 -5.54 6.06 8.83
C GLY A 169 -5.53 4.61 9.33
N THR A 170 -4.39 3.93 9.14
CA THR A 170 -4.19 2.57 9.67
C THR A 170 -3.83 2.60 11.14
N SER A 171 -4.48 1.71 11.89
CA SER A 171 -4.10 1.36 13.25
C SER A 171 -3.50 -0.05 13.27
N LEU A 172 -2.44 -0.23 14.06
CA LEU A 172 -1.86 -1.54 14.34
C LEU A 172 -2.41 -2.05 15.66
N TYR A 173 -2.73 -3.33 15.71
CA TYR A 173 -3.42 -3.96 16.83
C TYR A 173 -2.67 -5.17 17.35
N ILE A 174 -2.78 -5.43 18.65
CA ILE A 174 -2.34 -6.67 19.31
C ILE A 174 -3.59 -7.42 19.77
N PRO A 175 -3.71 -8.74 19.52
CA PRO A 175 -4.83 -9.51 20.06
C PRO A 175 -4.76 -9.53 21.58
N ARG A 176 -5.92 -9.40 22.24
CA ARG A 176 -6.01 -9.54 23.71
C ARG A 176 -5.75 -10.96 24.16
N ASP A 177 -6.13 -11.94 23.35
CA ASP A 177 -5.78 -13.34 23.54
C ASP A 177 -4.36 -13.59 23.01
N PRO A 178 -3.37 -13.91 23.88
CA PRO A 178 -1.99 -14.14 23.45
C PRO A 178 -1.81 -15.39 22.58
N ASP A 179 -2.76 -16.34 22.65
CA ASP A 179 -2.72 -17.57 21.86
C ASP A 179 -3.42 -17.42 20.50
N PHE A 180 -4.08 -16.27 20.26
CA PHE A 180 -4.76 -15.98 19.00
C PHE A 180 -3.82 -16.10 17.80
N LYS A 181 -4.31 -16.77 16.76
CA LYS A 181 -3.68 -16.85 15.44
C LYS A 181 -4.68 -16.39 14.39
N CYS A 182 -4.22 -15.49 13.52
CA CYS A 182 -4.99 -15.07 12.36
C CYS A 182 -4.61 -15.91 11.14
N GLU A 183 -5.59 -16.56 10.53
CA GLU A 183 -5.41 -17.37 9.32
C GLU A 183 -5.15 -16.52 8.05
N GLY A 184 -5.30 -15.19 8.15
CA GLY A 184 -5.15 -14.23 7.05
C GLY A 184 -6.44 -14.05 6.25
N GLY A 185 -6.95 -12.81 6.20
CA GLY A 185 -8.14 -12.44 5.43
C GLY A 185 -9.40 -12.10 6.25
N PRO A 186 -9.88 -12.94 7.21
CA PRO A 186 -11.04 -12.60 8.01
C PRO A 186 -10.85 -11.32 8.82
N HIS A 187 -11.92 -10.53 8.93
CA HIS A 187 -11.95 -9.36 9.81
C HIS A 187 -12.55 -9.75 11.17
N TYR A 188 -11.94 -9.26 12.23
CA TYR A 188 -12.34 -9.54 13.60
C TYR A 188 -12.99 -8.33 14.25
N ASN A 189 -13.52 -8.51 15.47
CA ASN A 189 -14.12 -7.43 16.23
C ASN A 189 -13.02 -6.61 16.93
N PHE A 190 -13.10 -5.28 16.89
CA PHE A 190 -12.16 -4.40 17.59
C PHE A 190 -12.06 -4.68 19.10
N ALA A 191 -13.14 -5.16 19.72
CA ALA A 191 -13.16 -5.49 21.14
C ALA A 191 -12.11 -6.57 21.52
N ASP A 192 -11.73 -7.43 20.58
CA ASP A 192 -10.78 -8.53 20.80
C ASP A 192 -9.32 -8.09 20.72
N PHE A 193 -9.07 -6.79 20.45
CA PHE A 193 -7.75 -6.23 20.19
C PHE A 193 -7.48 -4.95 21.01
N THR A 194 -6.20 -4.58 21.13
CA THR A 194 -5.69 -3.33 21.73
C THR A 194 -4.74 -2.62 20.80
#